data_AF-A0A2K3M2F9-F1
#
_entry.id   AF-A0A2K3M2F9-F1
#
_cell.length_a   1.000
_cell.length_b   1.000
_cell.length_c   1.000
_cell.angle_alpha   90.00
_cell.angle_beta   90.00
_cell.angle_gamma   90.00
#
_symmetry.space_group_name_H-M   'P 1'
#
loop_
_entity.id
_entity.type
_entity.pdbx_description
1 polymer ?
#
loop_
_entity_poly.entity_id
_entity_poly.type
_entity_poly.pdbx_seq_one_letter_code
_entity_poly.pdbx_strand_id
1 'polypeptide(L)' 'MDSNDLECERGITILSKITSVTYKDGKLNIIDIPGHSDFGGSVERILNMVEGILLV' A
#
# COMPACT_ATOMS: atom_id res chain seq x y z
N MET A 1 3.86 7.02 -0.85
CA MET A 1 5.03 6.79 0.05
C MET A 1 6.30 6.63 -0.81
N ASP A 2 6.45 7.51 -1.79
CA ASP A 2 7.03 7.10 -3.07
C ASP A 2 8.50 7.51 -3.14
N SER A 3 9.36 6.51 -3.35
CA SER A 3 10.80 6.65 -3.14
C SER A 3 11.61 6.12 -4.32
N ASN A 4 10.94 5.52 -5.30
CA ASN A 4 11.59 5.00 -6.50
C ASN A 4 11.49 6.04 -7.62
N ASP A 5 12.55 6.20 -8.43
CA ASP A 5 12.64 7.26 -9.44
C ASP A 5 11.44 7.24 -10.40
N LEU A 6 11.04 6.04 -10.85
CA LEU A 6 9.87 5.84 -11.72
C LEU A 6 8.53 6.22 -11.06
N GLU A 7 8.41 6.03 -9.75
CA GLU A 7 7.20 6.40 -9.01
C GLU A 7 7.11 7.92 -8.87
N CYS A 8 8.25 8.56 -8.55
CA CYS A 8 8.37 10.02 -8.45
C CYS A 8 8.10 10.72 -9.79
N GLU A 9 8.66 10.20 -10.89
CA GLU A 9 8.46 10.75 -12.24
C GLU A 9 7.02 10.67 -12.72
N ARG A 10 6.32 9.58 -12.38
CA ARG A 10 4.96 9.30 -12.87
C ARG A 10 3.86 9.69 -11.90
N GLY A 11 4.20 10.02 -10.66
CA GLY A 11 3.23 10.32 -9.60
C GLY A 11 2.33 9.13 -9.25
N ILE A 12 2.82 7.91 -9.41
CA ILE A 12 2.07 6.67 -9.11
C ILE A 12 2.82 5.79 -8.13
N THR A 13 2.09 5.10 -7.27
CA THR A 13 2.65 3.99 -6.48
C THR A 13 2.65 2.74 -7.34
N ILE A 14 3.83 2.15 -7.54
CA ILE A 14 4.04 0.94 -8.36
C ILE A 14 4.22 -0.27 -7.44
N LEU A 15 4.96 -0.09 -6.35
CA LEU A 15 5.23 -1.14 -5.38
C LEU A 15 4.50 -0.87 -4.07
N SER A 16 3.91 -1.90 -3.51
CA SER A 16 3.27 -1.81 -2.20
C SER A 16 4.29 -1.59 -1.11
N LYS A 17 4.01 -0.64 -0.22
CA LYS A 17 4.91 -0.29 0.88
C LYS A 17 4.21 -0.47 2.21
N ILE A 18 4.95 -0.98 3.19
CA ILE A 18 4.43 -1.27 4.53
C ILE A 18 5.01 -0.24 5.49
N THR A 19 4.14 0.41 6.25
CA THR A 19 4.53 1.17 7.44
C THR A 19 3.88 0.57 8.66
N SER A 20 4.64 0.47 9.74
CA SER A 20 4.11 0.10 11.05
C SER A 20 4.09 1.32 11.96
N VAL A 21 2.97 1.54 12.63
CA VAL A 21 2.83 2.58 13.66
C VAL A 21 2.29 1.96 14.94
N THR A 22 2.86 2.34 16.08
CA THR A 22 2.29 2.00 17.38
C THR A 22 1.23 3.03 17.70
N TYR A 23 -0.01 2.59 17.89
CA TYR A 23 -1.12 3.46 18.26
C TYR A 23 -1.87 2.83 19.44
N LYS A 24 -1.94 3.59 20.54
CA LYS A 24 -2.39 3.08 21.85
C LYS A 24 -1.56 1.84 22.23
N ASP A 25 -2.20 0.78 22.70
CA ASP A 25 -1.55 -0.49 23.10
C ASP A 25 -1.42 -1.48 21.92
N GLY A 26 -1.60 -1.04 20.68
CA GLY A 26 -1.59 -1.89 19.48
C GLY A 26 -0.56 -1.44 18.43
N LYS A 27 -0.07 -2.40 17.65
CA LYS A 27 0.73 -2.15 16.44
C LYS A 27 -0.17 -2.22 15.21
N LEU A 28 -0.33 -1.11 14.51
CA LEU A 28 -1.00 -1.08 13.21
C LEU A 28 0.02 -1.24 12.10
N ASN A 29 -0.29 -2.11 11.14
CA ASN A 29 0.46 -2.24 9.90
C ASN A 29 -0.42 -1.67 8.78
N ILE A 30 0.09 -0.63 8.12
CA ILE A 30 -0.58 0.05 7.02
C ILE A 30 0.16 -0.33 5.74
N ILE A 31 -0.59 -0.75 4.73
CA ILE A 31 -0.06 -1.15 3.43
C ILE A 31 -0.60 -0.16 2.39
N ASP A 32 0.30 0.62 1.79
CA ASP A 32 0.02 1.48 0.65
C ASP A 32 0.00 0.61 -0.61
N ILE A 33 -1.13 0.52 -1.31
CA ILE A 33 -1.30 -0.35 -2.48
C ILE A 33 -1.47 0.47 -3.77
N PRO A 34 -0.90 0.03 -4.91
CA PRO A 34 -1.15 0.65 -6.21
C PRO A 34 -2.65 0.70 -6.55
N GLY A 35 -3.13 1.87 -6.99
CA GLY A 35 -4.52 2.04 -7.43
C GLY A 35 -4.76 1.76 -8.93
N HIS A 36 -3.70 1.43 -9.69
CA HIS A 36 -3.79 1.24 -11.14
C HIS A 36 -4.11 -0.22 -11.50
N SER A 37 -4.98 -0.44 -12.49
CA SER A 37 -5.46 -1.75 -12.95
C SER A 37 -4.34 -2.71 -13.36
N ASP A 38 -3.21 -2.16 -13.80
CA ASP A 38 -2.04 -2.93 -14.24
C ASP A 38 -1.38 -3.76 -13.12
N PHE A 39 -1.72 -3.50 -11.86
CA PHE A 39 -1.16 -4.20 -10.69
C PHE A 39 -2.16 -5.11 -9.97
N GLY A 40 -3.23 -5.53 -10.66
CA GLY A 40 -4.34 -6.29 -10.08
C GLY A 40 -3.93 -7.53 -9.25
N GLY A 41 -2.95 -8.31 -9.71
CA GLY A 41 -2.49 -9.50 -8.97
C GLY A 41 -1.82 -9.19 -7.63
N SER A 42 -1.07 -8.09 -7.55
CA SER A 42 -0.46 -7.62 -6.29
C SER A 42 -1.52 -7.07 -5.34
N VAL A 43 -2.50 -6.34 -5.89
CA VAL A 43 -3.62 -5.78 -5.14
C VAL A 43 -4.47 -6.90 -4.52
N GLU A 44 -4.89 -7.88 -5.31
CA GLU A 44 -5.71 -9.01 -4.85
C GLU A 44 -5.03 -9.79 -3.71
N ARG A 45 -3.72 -10.04 -3.83
CA ARG A 45 -2.97 -10.72 -2.77
C ARG A 45 -2.99 -9.93 -1.46
N ILE A 46 -2.86 -8.60 -1.52
CA ILE A 46 -2.84 -7.75 -0.33
C ILE A 46 -4.23 -7.66 0.29
N LEU A 47 -5.27 -7.53 -0.53
CA LEU A 47 -6.65 -7.54 -0.05
C LEU A 47 -7.00 -8.83 0.72
N ASN A 48 -6.41 -9.97 0.34
CA ASN A 48 -6.56 -11.24 1.06
C ASN A 48 -5.72 -11.33 2.36
N MET A 49 -4.77 -10.43 2.60
CA MET A 49 -3.89 -10.45 3.77
C MET A 49 -4.29 -9.44 4.86
N VAL A 50 -5.12 -8.44 4.55
CA VAL A 50 -5.48 -7.36 5.47
C VAL A 50 -6.83 -7.60 6.14
N GLU A 51 -6.99 -7.15 7.38
CA GLU A 51 -8.28 -7.22 8.10
C GLU A 51 -9.22 -6.07 7.76
N GLY A 52 -8.71 -4.99 7.16
CA GLY A 52 -9.49 -3.78 6.86
C GLY A 52 -8.92 -2.98 5.70
N ILE A 53 -9.79 -2.25 5.01
CA ILE A 53 -9.46 -1.43 3.85
C ILE A 53 -9.96 -0.01 4.11
N LEU A 54 -9.13 0.98 3.77
CA LEU A 54 -9.53 2.38 3.70
C LEU A 54 -9.62 2.78 2.22
N LEU A 55 -10.81 3.19 1.78
CA LEU A 55 -11.03 3.73 0.44
C LEU A 55 -11.11 5.26 0.53
N VAL A 56 -10.33 5.93 -0.30
CA VAL A 56 -10.23 7.41 -0.39
C VAL A 56 -10.63 7.90 -1.77
#